data_AF-A0A8T2THH1-F1
#
_entry.id   AF-A0A8T2THH1-F1
#
_cell.length_a   1.000
_cell.length_b   1.000
_cell.length_c   1.000
_cell.angle_alpha   90.00
_cell.angle_beta   90.00
_cell.angle_gamma   90.00
#
_symmetry.space_group_name_H-M   'P 1'
#
loop_
_entity.id
_entity.type
_entity.pdbx_description
1 polymer ?
#
loop_
_entity_poly.entity_id
_entity_poly.type
_entity_poly.pdbx_seq_one_letter_code
_entity_poly.pdbx_strand_id
1 'polypeptide(L)'
;MNAEWIPYSPSQANVTEEMAEELAMSVGLKDDDHLEPCRQHHAARLVSILEAYALFDPETGYCQGMSDLLSPFVAQLDEDYQAFWCFVQFMNTARHNFRLDETGIRRQLNKISSIFKVADPHLYSHLESIDAQDCYFVYRMVVVLLRRELTFEQTISLWEVIWAEKRAAEVRHLRNSSWRKSKKKSYIRDDLILFVIAAAVRQKRKIIEKCKGVDEILRECNSMAGNLDLWLLLDDARDLVSALHGRIPD
;
A
#
# COMPACT_ATOMS: atom_id res chain seq x y z
N MET A 1 12.16 11.67 -6.31
CA MET A 1 10.93 11.14 -6.91
C MET A 1 11.32 10.09 -7.95
N ASN A 2 10.74 8.89 -7.94
CA ASN A 2 11.17 7.80 -8.81
C ASN A 2 10.71 8.05 -10.26
N ALA A 3 11.58 7.85 -11.25
CA ALA A 3 11.29 8.07 -12.67
C ALA A 3 10.57 6.88 -13.33
N GLU A 4 10.27 5.82 -12.56
CA GLU A 4 9.55 4.62 -13.01
C GLU A 4 8.18 4.88 -13.66
N TRP A 5 7.56 6.05 -13.44
CA TRP A 5 6.26 6.37 -14.00
C TRP A 5 6.30 6.84 -15.46
N ILE A 6 7.45 7.33 -15.93
CA ILE A 6 7.61 7.97 -17.25
C ILE A 6 7.07 7.11 -18.42
N PRO A 7 7.29 5.78 -18.47
CA PRO A 7 6.74 4.94 -19.55
C PRO A 7 5.21 4.93 -19.63
N TYR A 8 4.52 5.25 -18.53
CA TYR A 8 3.07 5.17 -18.41
C TYR A 8 2.34 6.47 -18.74
N SER A 9 3.03 7.60 -18.68
CA SER A 9 2.50 8.87 -19.19
C SER A 9 3.55 9.63 -20.00
N PRO A 10 3.75 9.23 -21.28
CA PRO A 10 4.63 9.94 -22.19
C PRO A 10 4.21 11.40 -22.42
N SER A 11 2.91 11.70 -22.33
CA SER A 11 2.36 13.06 -22.42
C SER A 11 2.87 13.93 -21.27
N GLN A 12 2.77 13.45 -20.03
CA GLN A 12 3.28 14.15 -18.85
C GLN A 12 4.81 14.11 -18.76
N ALA A 13 5.47 13.16 -19.43
CA ALA A 13 6.92 13.13 -19.54
C ALA A 13 7.46 14.20 -20.51
N ASN A 14 6.64 14.68 -21.45
CA ASN A 14 7.02 15.65 -22.47
C ASN A 14 6.53 17.06 -22.14
N VAL A 15 6.81 17.51 -20.92
CA VAL A 15 6.47 18.85 -20.41
C VAL A 15 7.65 19.79 -20.64
N THR A 16 7.36 21.04 -21.02
CA THR A 16 8.39 22.08 -21.19
C THR A 16 8.91 22.56 -19.84
N GLU A 17 10.14 23.06 -19.82
CA GLU A 17 10.75 23.67 -18.62
C GLU A 17 9.87 24.80 -18.05
N GLU A 18 9.41 25.71 -18.90
CA GLU A 18 8.52 26.83 -18.52
C GLU A 18 7.24 26.36 -17.81
N MET A 19 6.57 25.33 -18.34
CA MET A 19 5.35 24.78 -17.72
C MET A 19 5.63 24.09 -16.38
N ALA A 20 6.76 23.41 -16.26
CA ALA A 20 7.16 22.74 -15.03
C ALA A 20 7.49 23.78 -13.93
N GLU A 21 8.24 24.81 -14.26
CA GLU A 21 8.62 25.91 -13.36
C GLU A 21 7.40 26.72 -12.91
N GLU A 22 6.51 27.09 -13.84
CA GLU A 22 5.31 27.87 -13.50
C GLU A 22 4.44 27.13 -12.47
N LEU A 23 4.21 25.84 -12.69
CA LEU A 23 3.42 25.02 -11.77
C LEU A 23 4.13 24.83 -10.43
N ALA A 24 5.44 24.52 -10.44
CA ALA A 24 6.23 24.36 -9.22
C ALA A 24 6.24 25.63 -8.36
N MET A 25 6.40 26.80 -8.98
CA MET A 25 6.31 28.09 -8.29
C MET A 25 4.91 28.32 -7.71
N SER A 26 3.85 27.97 -8.45
CA SER A 26 2.47 28.19 -8.00
C SER A 26 2.12 27.43 -6.71
N VAL A 27 2.73 26.26 -6.51
CA VAL A 27 2.53 25.41 -5.32
C VAL A 27 3.62 25.62 -4.26
N GLY A 28 4.54 26.56 -4.49
CA GLY A 28 5.66 26.83 -3.58
C GLY A 28 6.59 25.64 -3.40
N LEU A 29 6.75 24.78 -4.42
CA LEU A 29 7.76 23.73 -4.42
C LEU A 29 9.15 24.41 -4.39
N LYS A 30 10.01 23.96 -3.48
CA LYS A 30 11.35 24.50 -3.26
C LYS A 30 12.39 23.40 -3.46
N ASP A 31 13.62 23.83 -3.75
CA ASP A 31 14.80 22.96 -3.85
C ASP A 31 14.67 21.89 -4.96
N ASP A 32 13.91 22.19 -6.01
CA ASP A 32 13.59 21.31 -7.15
C ASP A 32 14.40 21.61 -8.42
N ASP A 33 15.25 22.64 -8.42
CA ASP A 33 16.12 23.05 -9.56
C ASP A 33 17.01 21.93 -10.12
N HIS A 34 17.22 20.86 -9.36
CA HIS A 34 18.01 19.69 -9.76
C HIS A 34 17.17 18.59 -10.44
N LEU A 35 15.86 18.76 -10.53
CA LEU A 35 14.93 17.80 -11.14
C LEU A 35 14.75 18.12 -12.62
N GLU A 36 14.67 17.06 -13.43
CA GLU A 36 14.21 17.19 -14.81
C GLU A 36 12.78 17.78 -14.85
N PRO A 37 12.43 18.57 -15.89
CA PRO A 37 11.13 19.26 -15.98
C PRO A 37 9.91 18.37 -15.75
N CYS A 38 9.91 17.15 -16.31
CA CYS A 38 8.80 16.21 -16.11
C CYS A 38 8.65 15.76 -14.65
N ARG A 39 9.76 15.63 -13.91
CA ARG A 39 9.75 15.22 -12.50
C ARG A 39 9.32 16.38 -11.60
N GLN A 40 9.74 17.59 -11.94
CA GLN A 40 9.30 18.82 -11.27
C GLN A 40 7.79 19.01 -11.46
N HIS A 41 7.30 18.90 -12.70
CA HIS A 41 5.88 18.98 -13.02
C HIS A 41 5.06 17.93 -12.25
N HIS A 42 5.50 16.66 -12.27
CA HIS A 42 4.83 15.59 -11.51
C HIS A 42 4.80 15.87 -10.00
N ALA A 43 5.89 16.41 -9.44
CA ALA A 43 5.95 16.77 -8.04
C ALA A 43 4.98 17.90 -7.69
N ALA A 44 4.91 18.93 -8.53
CA ALA A 44 4.01 20.05 -8.32
C ALA A 44 2.54 19.63 -8.37
N ARG A 45 2.16 18.75 -9.31
CA ARG A 45 0.82 18.14 -9.36
C ARG A 45 0.47 17.38 -8.08
N LEU A 46 1.42 16.61 -7.53
CA LEU A 46 1.23 15.91 -6.26
C LEU A 46 0.96 16.89 -5.11
N VAL A 47 1.71 17.99 -5.03
CA VAL A 47 1.49 19.02 -4.00
C VAL A 47 0.07 19.59 -4.12
N SER A 48 -0.32 20.07 -5.30
CA SER A 48 -1.67 20.64 -5.54
C SER A 48 -2.79 19.72 -5.07
N ILE A 49 -2.75 18.44 -5.45
CA ILE A 49 -3.80 17.48 -5.15
C ILE A 49 -3.80 17.11 -3.65
N LEU A 50 -2.63 16.97 -3.02
CA LEU A 50 -2.53 16.67 -1.59
C LEU A 50 -3.00 17.83 -0.73
N GLU A 51 -2.69 19.08 -1.12
CA GLU A 51 -3.21 20.28 -0.45
C GLU A 51 -4.73 20.34 -0.55
N ALA A 52 -5.28 20.12 -1.76
CA ALA A 52 -6.72 20.03 -1.95
C ALA A 52 -7.35 18.91 -1.10
N TYR A 53 -6.70 17.74 -1.00
CA TYR A 53 -7.17 16.65 -0.14
C TYR A 53 -7.15 17.03 1.34
N ALA A 54 -6.08 17.67 1.82
CA ALA A 54 -5.97 18.10 3.21
C ALA A 54 -7.06 19.11 3.61
N LEU A 55 -7.51 19.94 2.66
CA LEU A 55 -8.67 20.83 2.85
C LEU A 55 -10.00 20.06 2.79
N PHE A 56 -10.10 19.02 1.96
CA PHE A 56 -11.28 18.19 1.81
C PHE A 56 -11.56 17.30 3.02
N ASP A 57 -10.52 16.69 3.61
CA ASP A 57 -10.59 15.87 4.82
C ASP A 57 -9.62 16.40 5.89
N PRO A 58 -9.98 17.48 6.62
CA PRO A 58 -9.11 18.08 7.63
C PRO A 58 -8.85 17.19 8.85
N GLU A 59 -9.67 16.15 9.09
CA GLU A 59 -9.44 15.20 10.18
C GLU A 59 -8.18 14.36 9.91
N THR A 60 -7.98 13.95 8.65
CA THR A 60 -6.76 13.25 8.22
C THR A 60 -5.65 14.24 7.84
N GLY A 61 -5.99 15.32 7.14
CA GLY A 61 -5.05 16.29 6.58
C GLY A 61 -4.08 15.64 5.59
N TYR A 62 -2.82 16.08 5.63
CA TYR A 62 -1.72 15.42 4.94
C TYR A 62 -0.84 14.66 5.95
N CYS A 63 -0.51 13.42 5.61
CA CYS A 63 0.41 12.58 6.35
C CYS A 63 1.51 12.03 5.43
N GLN A 64 2.72 11.89 5.96
CA GLN A 64 3.83 11.30 5.22
C GLN A 64 3.46 9.89 4.73
N GLY A 65 3.69 9.64 3.44
CA GLY A 65 3.30 8.40 2.75
C GLY A 65 2.06 8.56 1.86
N MET A 66 1.24 9.59 2.05
CA MET A 66 0.11 9.85 1.15
C MET A 66 0.56 10.21 -0.28
N SER A 67 1.72 10.85 -0.43
CA SER A 67 2.33 11.10 -1.75
C SER A 67 2.71 9.80 -2.47
N ASP A 68 3.16 8.76 -1.74
CA ASP A 68 3.44 7.44 -2.31
C ASP A 68 2.15 6.82 -2.86
N LEU A 69 1.04 6.99 -2.12
CA LEU A 69 -0.28 6.49 -2.49
C LEU A 69 -0.91 7.24 -3.67
N LEU A 70 -0.71 8.56 -3.74
CA LEU A 70 -1.26 9.40 -4.81
C LEU A 70 -0.48 9.28 -6.13
N SER A 71 0.85 9.07 -6.06
CA SER A 71 1.74 9.06 -7.22
C SER A 71 1.28 8.18 -8.40
N PRO A 72 0.77 6.95 -8.19
CA PRO A 72 0.20 6.15 -9.27
C PRO A 72 -0.98 6.80 -10.00
N PHE A 73 -1.86 7.52 -9.29
CA PHE A 73 -3.00 8.19 -9.91
C PHE A 73 -2.55 9.35 -10.78
N VAL A 74 -1.65 10.20 -10.28
CA VAL A 74 -1.12 11.34 -11.04
C VAL A 74 -0.40 10.86 -12.29
N ALA A 75 0.34 9.76 -12.18
CA ALA A 75 1.06 9.16 -13.30
C ALA A 75 0.15 8.50 -14.36
N GLN A 76 -1.05 8.07 -14.01
CA GLN A 76 -2.00 7.43 -14.94
C GLN A 76 -3.04 8.41 -15.49
N LEU A 77 -3.32 9.49 -14.76
CA LEU A 77 -4.39 10.43 -15.05
C LEU A 77 -3.79 11.79 -15.36
N ASP A 78 -3.96 12.26 -16.59
CA ASP A 78 -3.47 13.56 -17.04
C ASP A 78 -4.18 14.72 -16.32
N GLU A 79 -5.45 14.52 -15.95
CA GLU A 79 -6.28 15.54 -15.33
C GLU A 79 -6.28 15.46 -13.80
N ASP A 80 -5.86 16.54 -13.13
CA ASP A 80 -5.73 16.60 -11.66
C ASP A 80 -7.05 16.35 -10.93
N TYR A 81 -8.18 16.81 -11.48
CA TYR A 81 -9.49 16.58 -10.85
C TYR A 81 -9.88 15.09 -10.86
N GLN A 82 -9.46 14.34 -11.88
CA GLN A 82 -9.71 12.89 -11.95
C GLN A 82 -8.82 12.18 -10.92
N ALA A 83 -7.54 12.53 -10.86
CA ALA A 83 -6.61 11.99 -9.87
C ALA A 83 -7.09 12.29 -8.44
N PHE A 84 -7.58 13.51 -8.18
CA PHE A 84 -8.14 13.91 -6.91
C PHE A 84 -9.33 13.04 -6.48
N TRP A 85 -10.35 12.88 -7.31
CA TRP A 85 -11.53 12.09 -6.92
C TRP A 85 -11.25 10.60 -6.79
N CYS A 86 -10.35 10.06 -7.62
CA CYS A 86 -9.83 8.71 -7.45
C CYS A 86 -9.10 8.56 -6.11
N PHE A 87 -8.26 9.54 -5.74
CA PHE A 87 -7.54 9.53 -4.47
C PHE A 87 -8.46 9.68 -3.26
N VAL A 88 -9.49 10.53 -3.33
CA VAL A 88 -10.52 10.63 -2.28
C VAL A 88 -11.18 9.27 -2.06
N GLN A 89 -11.59 8.60 -3.15
CA GLN A 89 -12.21 7.28 -3.04
C GLN A 89 -11.23 6.22 -2.52
N PHE A 90 -9.96 6.31 -2.89
CA PHE A 90 -8.91 5.44 -2.36
C PHE A 90 -8.72 5.64 -0.85
N MET A 91 -8.64 6.89 -0.40
CA MET A 91 -8.48 7.25 1.00
C MET A 91 -9.71 6.87 1.84
N ASN A 92 -10.91 6.76 1.28
CA ASN A 92 -12.04 6.16 2.00
C ASN A 92 -11.74 4.76 2.54
N THR A 93 -10.83 4.02 1.88
CA THR A 93 -10.36 2.71 2.36
C THR A 93 -9.07 2.81 3.17
N ALA A 94 -8.12 3.66 2.78
CA ALA A 94 -6.79 3.73 3.39
C ALA A 94 -6.68 4.71 4.58
N ARG A 95 -7.64 5.63 4.80
CA ARG A 95 -7.56 6.70 5.81
C ARG A 95 -7.27 6.22 7.23
N HIS A 96 -7.71 5.01 7.56
CA HIS A 96 -7.46 4.43 8.88
C HIS A 96 -5.97 4.16 9.16
N ASN A 97 -5.13 4.09 8.11
CA ASN A 97 -3.68 3.99 8.23
C ASN A 97 -3.04 5.29 8.74
N PHE A 98 -3.72 6.43 8.57
CA PHE A 98 -3.18 7.76 8.83
C PHE A 98 -3.77 8.41 10.08
N ARG A 99 -4.46 7.63 10.93
CA ARG A 99 -5.00 8.14 12.20
C ARG A 99 -3.87 8.43 13.18
N LEU A 100 -3.96 9.57 13.86
CA LEU A 100 -3.00 9.98 14.90
C LEU A 100 -2.91 8.99 16.09
N ASP A 101 -3.98 8.25 16.36
CA ASP A 101 -4.02 7.24 17.43
C ASP A 101 -3.39 5.88 17.05
N GLU A 102 -2.94 5.74 15.79
CA GLU A 102 -2.36 4.53 15.19
C GLU A 102 -3.25 3.27 15.29
N THR A 103 -4.50 3.39 15.72
CA THR A 103 -5.38 2.25 16.00
C THR A 103 -5.60 1.39 14.75
N GLY A 104 -5.72 2.03 13.58
CA GLY A 104 -5.91 1.34 12.31
C GLY A 104 -4.71 0.52 11.88
N ILE A 105 -3.50 1.05 12.01
CA ILE A 105 -2.27 0.29 11.70
C ILE A 105 -2.04 -0.81 12.72
N ARG A 106 -2.13 -0.51 14.03
CA ARG A 106 -1.91 -1.51 15.08
C ARG A 106 -2.84 -2.71 14.93
N ARG A 107 -4.12 -2.47 14.56
CA ARG A 107 -5.06 -3.55 14.24
C ARG A 107 -4.57 -4.42 13.08
N GLN A 108 -4.08 -3.82 12.00
CA GLN A 108 -3.57 -4.57 10.84
C GLN A 108 -2.29 -5.34 11.15
N LEU A 109 -1.36 -4.74 11.91
CA LEU A 109 -0.14 -5.41 12.36
C LEU A 109 -0.45 -6.62 13.26
N ASN A 110 -1.39 -6.47 14.20
CA ASN A 110 -1.87 -7.58 15.03
C ASN A 110 -2.50 -8.70 14.19
N LYS A 111 -3.16 -8.34 13.08
CA LYS A 111 -3.74 -9.32 12.15
C LYS A 111 -2.65 -10.07 11.38
N ILE A 112 -1.60 -9.38 10.91
CA ILE A 112 -0.43 -9.99 10.29
C ILE A 112 0.28 -10.93 11.29
N SER A 113 0.47 -10.48 12.53
CA SER A 113 1.01 -11.30 13.62
C SER A 113 0.20 -12.59 13.83
N SER A 114 -1.14 -12.46 13.83
CA SER A 114 -2.05 -13.61 13.91
C SER A 114 -1.97 -14.54 12.69
N ILE A 115 -1.77 -13.99 11.48
CA ILE A 115 -1.51 -14.79 10.27
C ILE A 115 -0.24 -15.63 10.46
N PHE A 116 0.87 -15.03 10.91
CA PHE A 116 2.10 -15.79 11.18
C PHE A 116 1.90 -16.84 12.27
N LYS A 117 1.24 -16.49 13.37
CA LYS A 117 0.98 -17.42 14.49
C LYS A 117 0.28 -18.71 14.06
N VAL A 118 -0.67 -18.61 13.13
CA VAL A 118 -1.43 -19.78 12.67
C VAL A 118 -0.79 -20.45 11.46
N ALA A 119 -0.26 -19.67 10.52
CA ALA A 119 0.25 -20.19 9.24
C ALA A 119 1.71 -20.67 9.30
N ASP A 120 2.50 -20.18 10.26
CA ASP A 120 3.90 -20.56 10.47
C ASP A 120 4.30 -20.38 11.96
N PRO A 121 3.87 -21.30 12.84
CA PRO A 121 4.13 -21.19 14.28
C PRO A 121 5.62 -21.16 14.63
N HIS A 122 6.48 -21.76 13.80
CA HIS A 122 7.93 -21.75 14.01
C HIS A 122 8.50 -20.36 13.78
N LEU A 123 8.15 -19.72 12.66
CA LEU A 123 8.53 -18.33 12.39
C LEU A 123 8.00 -17.40 13.49
N TYR A 124 6.73 -17.55 13.86
CA TYR A 124 6.12 -16.73 14.92
C TYR A 124 6.84 -16.88 16.26
N SER A 125 7.18 -18.11 16.67
CA SER A 125 7.94 -18.35 17.91
C SER A 125 9.32 -17.70 17.86
N HIS A 126 9.96 -17.70 16.70
CA HIS A 126 11.22 -16.98 16.51
C HIS A 126 11.02 -15.47 16.65
N LEU A 127 10.00 -14.88 16.02
CA LEU A 127 9.68 -13.45 16.17
C LEU A 127 9.42 -13.08 17.64
N GLU A 128 8.70 -13.91 18.40
CA GLU A 128 8.51 -13.72 19.86
C GLU A 128 9.84 -13.74 20.62
N SER A 129 10.78 -14.60 20.24
CA SER A 129 12.07 -14.73 20.93
C SER A 129 12.98 -13.50 20.79
N ILE A 130 12.73 -12.66 19.79
CA ILE A 130 13.51 -11.44 19.48
C ILE A 130 12.66 -10.16 19.62
N ASP A 131 11.50 -10.26 20.27
CA ASP A 131 10.54 -9.16 20.50
C ASP A 131 10.06 -8.46 19.21
N ALA A 132 9.83 -9.25 18.14
CA ALA A 132 9.37 -8.79 16.82
C ALA A 132 7.93 -9.22 16.51
N GLN A 133 7.22 -9.85 17.45
CA GLN A 133 5.88 -10.41 17.24
C GLN A 133 4.80 -9.37 16.93
N ASP A 134 5.01 -8.10 17.29
CA ASP A 134 4.12 -7.00 16.96
C ASP A 134 4.16 -6.58 15.47
N CYS A 135 5.11 -7.14 14.71
CA CYS A 135 5.27 -6.95 13.28
C CYS A 135 5.54 -5.49 12.85
N TYR A 136 6.06 -4.60 13.70
CA TYR A 136 6.40 -3.23 13.26
C TYR A 136 7.43 -3.19 12.12
N PHE A 137 8.21 -4.26 11.91
CA PHE A 137 9.13 -4.37 10.78
C PHE A 137 8.43 -4.31 9.40
N VAL A 138 7.11 -4.55 9.32
CA VAL A 138 6.30 -4.35 8.08
C VAL A 138 5.44 -3.09 8.11
N TYR A 139 5.60 -2.19 9.11
CA TYR A 139 4.80 -0.96 9.24
C TYR A 139 4.70 -0.19 7.92
N ARG A 140 5.85 0.03 7.27
CA ARG A 140 5.92 0.76 6.00
C ARG A 140 5.12 0.09 4.89
N MET A 141 5.14 -1.25 4.78
CA MET A 141 4.37 -2.01 3.79
C MET A 141 2.86 -1.84 3.97
N VAL A 142 2.41 -1.77 5.22
CA VAL A 142 0.98 -1.58 5.56
C VAL A 142 0.55 -0.15 5.24
N VAL A 143 1.32 0.86 5.69
CA VAL A 143 0.95 2.28 5.56
C VAL A 143 0.74 2.66 4.11
N VAL A 144 1.70 2.31 3.25
CA VAL A 144 1.70 2.69 1.81
C VAL A 144 1.32 1.52 0.90
N LEU A 145 0.69 0.47 1.44
CA LEU A 145 0.07 -0.62 0.69
C LEU A 145 1.03 -1.25 -0.35
N LEU A 146 2.23 -1.62 0.10
CA LEU A 146 3.34 -2.20 -0.67
C LEU A 146 3.93 -1.32 -1.78
N ARG A 147 3.52 -0.04 -1.89
CA ARG A 147 3.99 0.86 -2.96
C ARG A 147 5.52 0.95 -3.02
N ARG A 148 6.22 0.84 -1.90
CA ARG A 148 7.68 0.99 -1.85
C ARG A 148 8.42 -0.35 -2.01
N GLU A 149 7.70 -1.46 -1.99
CA GLU A 149 8.23 -2.81 -2.15
C GLU A 149 8.11 -3.29 -3.61
N LEU A 150 7.06 -2.84 -4.28
CA LEU A 150 6.73 -3.21 -5.65
C LEU A 150 7.17 -2.15 -6.64
N THR A 151 7.41 -2.59 -7.88
CA THR A 151 7.56 -1.64 -8.99
C THR A 151 6.25 -0.86 -9.19
N PHE A 152 6.32 0.24 -9.93
CA PHE A 152 5.13 1.00 -10.30
C PHE A 152 4.04 0.13 -10.96
N GLU A 153 4.41 -0.69 -11.95
CA GLU A 153 3.49 -1.60 -12.65
C GLU A 153 2.81 -2.59 -11.70
N GLN A 154 3.63 -3.23 -10.86
CA GLN A 154 3.17 -4.22 -9.90
C GLN A 154 2.24 -3.59 -8.86
N THR A 155 2.51 -2.35 -8.46
CA THR A 155 1.64 -1.62 -7.52
C THR A 155 0.24 -1.44 -8.11
N ILE A 156 0.15 -0.94 -9.35
CA ILE A 156 -1.14 -0.74 -10.02
C ILE A 156 -1.87 -2.08 -10.16
N SER A 157 -1.18 -3.11 -10.67
CA SER A 157 -1.77 -4.44 -10.84
C SER A 157 -2.28 -5.03 -9.53
N LEU A 158 -1.51 -4.91 -8.44
CA LEU A 158 -1.93 -5.36 -7.11
C LEU A 158 -3.21 -4.67 -6.66
N TRP A 159 -3.25 -3.34 -6.76
CA TRP A 159 -4.40 -2.55 -6.30
C TRP A 159 -5.66 -2.85 -7.12
N GLU A 160 -5.53 -2.98 -8.44
CA GLU A 160 -6.63 -3.38 -9.32
C GLU A 160 -7.18 -4.77 -8.96
N VAL A 161 -6.32 -5.76 -8.70
CA VAL A 161 -6.73 -7.09 -8.25
C VAL A 161 -7.50 -7.01 -6.93
N ILE A 162 -7.00 -6.25 -5.95
CA ILE A 162 -7.67 -6.10 -4.65
C ILE A 162 -9.04 -5.45 -4.82
N TRP A 163 -9.15 -4.36 -5.59
CA TRP A 163 -10.43 -3.68 -5.82
C TRP A 163 -11.42 -4.57 -6.60
N ALA A 164 -10.94 -5.29 -7.62
CA ALA A 164 -11.77 -6.20 -8.41
C ALA A 164 -12.29 -7.37 -7.55
N GLU A 165 -11.44 -7.96 -6.71
CA GLU A 165 -11.85 -9.04 -5.80
C GLU A 165 -12.86 -8.57 -4.76
N LYS A 166 -12.65 -7.39 -4.18
CA LYS A 166 -13.59 -6.76 -3.26
C LYS A 166 -14.94 -6.52 -3.93
N ARG A 167 -14.94 -5.91 -5.11
CA ARG A 167 -16.17 -5.64 -5.87
C ARG A 167 -16.91 -6.93 -6.26
N ALA A 168 -16.17 -7.96 -6.68
CA ALA A 168 -16.75 -9.26 -6.99
C ALA A 168 -17.37 -9.93 -5.74
N ALA A 169 -16.79 -9.74 -4.55
CA ALA A 169 -17.37 -10.22 -3.30
C ALA A 169 -18.68 -9.49 -2.99
N GLU A 170 -18.71 -8.16 -3.06
CA GLU A 170 -19.92 -7.33 -2.85
C GLU A 170 -21.07 -7.74 -3.78
N VAL A 171 -20.81 -7.90 -5.08
CA VAL A 171 -21.83 -8.30 -6.06
C VAL A 171 -22.39 -9.70 -5.77
N ARG A 172 -21.53 -10.65 -5.36
CA ARG A 172 -21.99 -11.98 -4.93
C ARG A 172 -22.85 -11.93 -3.67
N HIS A 173 -22.58 -10.99 -2.76
CA HIS A 173 -23.40 -10.80 -1.56
C HIS A 173 -24.79 -10.28 -1.90
N LEU A 174 -24.91 -9.33 -2.83
CA LEU A 174 -26.21 -8.81 -3.28
C LEU A 174 -27.09 -9.89 -3.92
N ARG A 175 -26.48 -10.90 -4.57
CA ARG A 175 -27.21 -11.98 -5.24
C ARG A 175 -27.71 -13.10 -4.30
N ASN A 176 -27.11 -13.25 -3.12
CA ASN A 176 -27.42 -14.36 -2.21
C ASN A 176 -28.19 -13.85 -0.98
N SER A 177 -29.47 -14.22 -0.84
CA SER A 177 -30.39 -13.81 0.24
C SER A 177 -30.04 -14.32 1.66
N SER A 178 -28.95 -15.08 1.82
CA SER A 178 -28.55 -15.67 3.10
C SER A 178 -27.55 -14.78 3.86
N TRP A 179 -28.06 -13.67 4.38
CA TRP A 179 -27.35 -12.53 4.97
C TRP A 179 -26.33 -12.86 6.09
N ARG A 180 -26.51 -13.98 6.82
CA ARG A 180 -25.75 -14.28 8.06
C ARG A 180 -24.47 -15.11 7.89
N LYS A 181 -24.39 -16.03 6.92
CA LYS A 181 -23.15 -16.83 6.68
C LYS A 181 -22.14 -16.11 5.79
N SER A 182 -22.57 -15.08 5.08
CA SER A 182 -21.77 -14.33 4.11
C SER A 182 -20.86 -13.25 4.74
N LYS A 183 -21.23 -12.68 5.90
CA LYS A 183 -20.46 -11.60 6.54
C LYS A 183 -19.02 -12.01 6.89
N LYS A 184 -18.84 -13.23 7.40
CA LYS A 184 -17.52 -13.79 7.77
C LYS A 184 -16.61 -14.04 6.55
N LYS A 185 -17.19 -14.18 5.35
CA LYS A 185 -16.45 -14.41 4.09
C LYS A 185 -16.01 -13.10 3.41
N SER A 186 -16.63 -11.97 3.77
CA SER A 186 -16.29 -10.63 3.28
C SER A 186 -15.01 -10.10 3.95
N TYR A 187 -14.97 -10.13 5.29
CA TYR A 187 -13.85 -9.57 6.08
C TYR A 187 -12.48 -10.14 5.69
N ILE A 188 -12.39 -11.44 5.41
CA ILE A 188 -11.09 -12.07 5.05
C ILE A 188 -10.58 -11.58 3.69
N ARG A 189 -11.47 -11.20 2.76
CA ARG A 189 -11.07 -10.67 1.44
C ARG A 189 -10.76 -9.19 1.48
N ASP A 190 -11.40 -8.44 2.38
CA ASP A 190 -11.11 -7.02 2.58
C ASP A 190 -9.66 -6.80 3.06
N ASP A 191 -9.05 -7.82 3.65
CA ASP A 191 -7.67 -7.80 4.15
C ASP A 191 -6.66 -8.52 3.25
N LEU A 192 -6.98 -8.78 1.97
CA LEU A 192 -6.08 -9.50 1.04
C LEU A 192 -4.66 -8.88 1.03
N ILE A 193 -4.56 -7.55 1.11
CA ILE A 193 -3.28 -6.85 1.19
C ILE A 193 -2.41 -7.33 2.38
N LEU A 194 -3.01 -7.62 3.54
CA LEU A 194 -2.29 -8.11 4.71
C LEU A 194 -1.75 -9.53 4.50
N PHE A 195 -2.49 -10.36 3.77
CA PHE A 195 -2.02 -11.68 3.36
C PHE A 195 -0.89 -11.60 2.33
N VAL A 196 -0.94 -10.63 1.40
CA VAL A 196 0.15 -10.35 0.47
C VAL A 196 1.41 -9.91 1.22
N ILE A 197 1.28 -9.04 2.23
CA ILE A 197 2.40 -8.64 3.09
C ILE A 197 2.96 -9.85 3.85
N ALA A 198 2.10 -10.68 4.43
CA ALA A 198 2.54 -11.90 5.12
C ALA A 198 3.24 -12.89 4.16
N ALA A 199 2.75 -13.03 2.93
CA ALA A 199 3.39 -13.83 1.89
C ALA A 199 4.77 -13.29 1.53
N ALA A 200 4.93 -11.96 1.40
CA ALA A 200 6.22 -11.33 1.12
C ALA A 200 7.27 -11.63 2.21
N VAL A 201 6.89 -11.51 3.48
CA VAL A 201 7.76 -11.88 4.61
C VAL A 201 8.13 -13.37 4.56
N ARG A 202 7.16 -14.25 4.24
CA ARG A 202 7.39 -15.70 4.12
C ARG A 202 8.36 -16.07 3.00
N GLN A 203 8.45 -15.31 1.91
CA GLN A 203 9.47 -15.56 0.87
C GLN A 203 10.91 -15.41 1.41
N LYS A 204 11.10 -14.55 2.41
CA LYS A 204 12.39 -14.35 3.12
C LYS A 204 12.51 -15.17 4.41
N ARG A 205 11.56 -16.07 4.71
CA ARG A 205 11.48 -16.87 5.95
C ARG A 205 12.83 -17.41 6.42
N LYS A 206 13.59 -18.09 5.54
CA LYS A 206 14.88 -18.73 5.90
C LYS A 206 15.96 -17.74 6.33
N ILE A 207 15.87 -16.49 5.88
CA ILE A 207 16.80 -15.41 6.25
C ILE A 207 16.31 -14.78 7.55
N ILE A 208 15.01 -14.50 7.65
CA ILE A 208 14.38 -13.92 8.84
C ILE A 208 14.59 -14.82 10.07
N GLU A 209 14.48 -16.14 9.93
CA GLU A 209 14.75 -17.10 11.02
C GLU A 209 16.20 -17.09 11.55
N LYS A 210 17.12 -16.43 10.83
CA LYS A 210 18.51 -16.26 11.26
C LYS A 210 18.78 -14.89 11.88
N CYS A 211 17.83 -13.96 11.77
CA CYS A 211 17.95 -12.64 12.33
C CYS A 211 17.95 -12.70 13.85
N LYS A 212 18.72 -11.84 14.49
CA LYS A 212 18.84 -11.79 15.96
C LYS A 212 18.07 -10.64 16.60
N GLY A 213 17.51 -9.75 15.78
CA GLY A 213 16.76 -8.60 16.24
C GLY A 213 15.94 -7.94 15.14
N VAL A 214 15.02 -7.07 15.55
CA VAL A 214 14.07 -6.38 14.67
C VAL A 214 14.77 -5.57 13.58
N ASP A 215 15.90 -4.93 13.88
CA ASP A 215 16.65 -4.13 12.90
C ASP A 215 17.18 -4.94 11.72
N GLU A 216 17.58 -6.20 11.96
CA GLU A 216 18.01 -7.11 10.89
C GLU A 216 16.82 -7.49 10.00
N ILE A 217 15.67 -7.80 10.61
CA ILE A 217 14.44 -8.11 9.85
C ILE A 217 14.00 -6.90 9.03
N LEU A 218 14.05 -5.69 9.60
CA LEU A 218 13.69 -4.47 8.91
C LEU A 218 14.61 -4.22 7.70
N ARG A 219 15.92 -4.48 7.82
CA ARG A 219 16.85 -4.40 6.69
C ARG A 219 16.51 -5.41 5.60
N GLU A 220 16.21 -6.66 5.97
CA GLU A 220 15.79 -7.68 5.01
C GLU A 220 14.44 -7.33 4.36
N CYS A 221 13.52 -6.72 5.10
CA CYS A 221 12.26 -6.26 4.54
C CYS A 221 12.45 -5.11 3.55
N ASN A 222 13.35 -4.18 3.85
CA ASN A 222 13.69 -3.09 2.95
C ASN A 222 14.43 -3.58 1.68
N SER A 223 15.22 -4.66 1.78
CA SER A 223 15.93 -5.25 0.63
C SER A 223 14.99 -5.93 -0.38
N MET A 224 13.73 -6.16 -0.02
CA MET A 224 12.72 -6.72 -0.91
C MET A 224 12.27 -5.74 -2.02
N ALA A 225 12.52 -4.44 -1.86
CA ALA A 225 12.08 -3.42 -2.81
C ALA A 225 12.54 -3.72 -4.25
N GLY A 226 11.58 -3.82 -5.18
CA GLY A 226 11.80 -4.12 -6.59
C GLY A 226 12.17 -5.57 -6.91
N ASN A 227 12.24 -6.45 -5.91
CA ASN A 227 12.71 -7.84 -6.05
C ASN A 227 11.62 -8.88 -5.78
N LEU A 228 10.34 -8.46 -5.74
CA LEU A 228 9.20 -9.32 -5.47
C LEU A 228 8.51 -9.74 -6.77
N ASP A 229 8.02 -10.98 -6.81
CA ASP A 229 7.11 -11.46 -7.86
C ASP A 229 5.67 -11.30 -7.39
N LEU A 230 4.95 -10.33 -7.96
CA LEU A 230 3.57 -10.02 -7.61
C LEU A 230 2.62 -11.23 -7.75
N TRP A 231 2.72 -11.99 -8.83
CA TRP A 231 1.76 -13.04 -9.12
C TRP A 231 1.95 -14.22 -8.18
N LEU A 232 3.21 -14.58 -7.90
CA LEU A 232 3.53 -15.56 -6.87
C LEU A 232 3.03 -15.11 -5.50
N LEU A 233 3.20 -13.83 -5.14
CA LEU A 233 2.70 -13.27 -3.88
C LEU A 233 1.18 -13.36 -3.76
N LEU A 234 0.44 -13.09 -4.84
CA LEU A 234 -1.01 -13.18 -4.86
C LEU A 234 -1.50 -14.62 -4.69
N ASP A 235 -0.82 -15.58 -5.32
CA ASP A 235 -1.15 -16.99 -5.18
C ASP A 235 -0.86 -17.49 -3.76
N ASP A 236 0.33 -17.19 -3.21
CA ASP A 236 0.68 -17.49 -1.82
C ASP A 236 -0.32 -16.85 -0.83
N ALA A 237 -0.73 -15.60 -1.07
CA ALA A 237 -1.71 -14.91 -0.24
C ALA A 237 -3.09 -15.58 -0.29
N ARG A 238 -3.54 -16.03 -1.47
CA ARG A 238 -4.82 -16.76 -1.63
C ARG A 238 -4.78 -18.13 -0.96
N ASP A 239 -3.64 -18.80 -0.98
CA ASP A 239 -3.43 -20.05 -0.25
C ASP A 239 -3.49 -19.82 1.26
N LEU A 240 -2.86 -18.75 1.78
CA LEU A 240 -2.99 -18.36 3.18
C LEU A 240 -4.44 -18.06 3.56
N VAL A 241 -5.16 -17.28 2.76
CA VAL A 241 -6.59 -16.96 2.97
C VAL A 241 -7.41 -18.25 3.06
N SER A 242 -7.15 -19.22 2.18
CA SER A 242 -7.86 -20.49 2.13
C SER A 242 -7.53 -21.38 3.33
N ALA A 243 -6.26 -21.47 3.72
CA ALA A 243 -5.79 -22.28 4.84
C ALA A 243 -6.26 -21.73 6.21
N LEU A 244 -6.40 -20.41 6.32
CA LEU A 244 -6.71 -19.72 7.57
C LEU A 244 -8.21 -19.43 7.75
N HIS A 245 -9.05 -19.92 6.84
CA HIS A 245 -10.49 -19.67 6.86
C HIS A 245 -11.12 -20.10 8.20
N GLY A 246 -11.59 -19.10 8.98
CA GLY A 246 -12.23 -19.31 10.28
C GLY A 246 -11.28 -19.55 11.46
N ARG A 247 -9.96 -19.45 11.27
CA ARG A 247 -8.93 -19.67 12.32
C ARG A 247 -8.31 -18.39 12.88
N ILE A 248 -8.48 -17.25 12.21
CA ILE A 248 -8.00 -15.95 12.67
C ILE A 248 -9.19 -15.20 13.31
N PRO A 249 -9.05 -14.69 14.55
CA PRO A 249 -10.06 -13.82 15.17
C PRO A 249 -10.28 -12.54 14.34
N ASP A 250 -11.52 -12.04 14.33
CA ASP A 250 -11.87 -10.77 13.66
C ASP A 250 -11.19 -9.56 14.33
#